data_AF-A0A452XP92-F1
#
_entry.id   AF-A0A452XP92-F1
#
_cell.length_a   1.000
_cell.length_b   1.000
_cell.length_c   1.000
_cell.angle_alpha   90.00
_cell.angle_beta   90.00
_cell.angle_gamma   90.00
#
_symmetry.space_group_name_H-M   'P 1'
#
loop_
_entity.id
_entity.type
_entity.pdbx_description
1 polymer ?
#
loop_
_entity_poly.entity_id
_entity_poly.type
_entity_poly.pdbx_seq_one_letter_code
_entity_poly.pdbx_strand_id
1 'polypeptide(L)' 'MESNGKGVSIDGVRLPFEAGEIDFGEPGTNGQHSFYQLIHQGRVIPCDFIGVIKSQQPVYLK' A
#
# COMPACT_ATOMS: atom_id res chain seq x y z
N MET A 1 -3.06 9.06 -3.04
CA MET A 1 -4.13 9.26 -4.07
C MET A 1 -4.73 10.68 -4.18
N GLU A 2 -5.55 11.20 -3.24
CA GLU A 2 -6.27 12.49 -3.41
C GLU A 2 -5.35 13.73 -3.56
N SER A 3 -4.31 13.82 -2.72
CA SER A 3 -3.39 14.95 -2.74
C SER A 3 -2.54 15.00 -4.01
N ASN A 4 -2.03 13.84 -4.46
CA ASN A 4 -1.02 13.73 -5.52
C ASN A 4 -1.54 13.18 -6.86
N GLY A 5 -2.78 12.70 -6.93
CA GLY A 5 -3.44 12.22 -8.15
C GLY A 5 -3.85 13.39 -9.04
N LYS A 6 -2.86 14.10 -9.59
CA LYS A 6 -3.04 15.37 -10.32
C LYS A 6 -2.41 15.26 -11.70
N GLY A 7 -2.99 15.98 -12.67
CA GLY A 7 -2.47 16.04 -14.05
C GLY A 7 -1.74 17.34 -14.40
N VAL A 8 -1.62 18.28 -13.46
CA VAL A 8 -1.10 19.64 -13.69
C VAL A 8 -0.18 20.02 -12.54
N SER A 9 0.96 20.66 -12.85
CA SER A 9 1.93 21.18 -11.88
C SER A 9 1.42 22.41 -11.15
N ILE A 10 2.16 22.86 -10.13
CA ILE A 10 1.82 24.08 -9.39
C ILE A 10 1.82 25.34 -10.26
N ASP A 11 2.62 25.34 -11.34
CA ASP A 11 2.68 26.44 -12.31
C ASP A 11 1.55 26.40 -13.36
N GLY A 12 0.59 25.46 -13.22
CA GLY A 12 -0.53 25.32 -14.16
C GLY A 12 -0.18 24.57 -15.46
N VAL A 13 1.00 23.96 -15.55
CA VAL A 13 1.46 23.23 -16.74
C VAL A 13 1.07 21.75 -16.63
N ARG A 14 0.56 21.15 -17.71
CA ARG A 14 0.21 19.71 -17.72
C ARG A 14 1.46 18.84 -17.49
N LEU A 15 1.34 17.85 -16.61
CA LEU A 15 2.42 16.91 -16.30
C LEU A 15 2.67 15.96 -17.50
N PRO A 16 3.94 15.69 -17.86
CA PRO A 16 4.30 14.77 -18.94
C PRO A 16 4.35 13.30 -18.50
N PHE A 17 4.01 13.01 -17.24
CA PHE A 17 4.02 11.69 -16.63
C PHE A 17 2.79 11.48 -15.74
N GLU A 18 2.54 10.23 -15.36
CA GLU A 18 1.52 9.87 -14.38
C GLU A 18 2.00 10.24 -12.97
N ALA A 19 1.14 10.91 -12.20
CA ALA A 19 1.43 11.28 -10.82
C ALA A 19 0.38 10.67 -9.88
N GLY A 20 0.85 10.28 -8.70
CA GLY A 20 0.06 9.57 -7.71
C GLY A 20 -0.09 8.08 -8.04
N GLU A 21 0.35 7.24 -7.12
CA GLU A 21 0.12 5.80 -7.14
C GLU A 21 -1.31 5.45 -6.69
N ILE A 22 -1.70 4.20 -6.97
CA ILE A 22 -2.90 3.60 -6.40
C ILE A 22 -2.50 2.92 -5.10
N ASP A 23 -2.98 3.45 -3.99
CA ASP A 23 -2.77 2.91 -2.66
C ASP A 23 -3.88 1.90 -2.33
N PHE A 24 -3.53 0.65 -2.04
CA PHE A 24 -4.48 -0.37 -1.58
C PHE A 24 -3.81 -1.30 -0.57
N GLY A 25 -4.60 -1.95 0.29
CA GLY A 25 -4.07 -2.88 1.27
C GLY A 25 -5.12 -3.43 2.23
N GLU A 26 -4.70 -4.41 3.02
CA GLU A 26 -5.45 -5.05 4.10
C GLU A 26 -4.48 -5.39 5.24
N PRO A 27 -4.92 -5.45 6.52
CA PRO A 27 -4.07 -5.89 7.61
C PRO A 27 -3.46 -7.27 7.37
N GLY A 28 -2.23 -7.47 7.83
CA GLY A 28 -1.64 -8.80 7.92
C GLY A 28 -2.28 -9.60 9.06
N THR A 29 -2.61 -10.89 8.87
CA THR A 29 -2.32 -11.76 7.72
C THR A 29 -3.44 -11.83 6.68
N ASN A 30 -4.55 -11.10 6.83
CA ASN A 30 -5.71 -11.17 5.91
C ASN A 30 -5.31 -10.98 4.44
N GLY A 31 -4.51 -9.95 4.14
CA GLY A 31 -4.03 -9.68 2.77
C GLY A 31 -3.21 -10.83 2.16
N GLN A 32 -2.51 -11.61 3.00
CA GLN A 32 -1.72 -12.77 2.58
C GLN A 32 -2.58 -13.86 1.95
N HIS A 33 -3.85 -13.94 2.36
CA HIS A 33 -4.83 -14.90 1.87
C HIS A 33 -5.80 -14.32 0.83
N SER A 34 -5.51 -13.11 0.32
CA SER A 34 -6.34 -12.44 -0.69
C SER A 34 -5.55 -12.20 -1.99
N PHE A 35 -4.51 -11.35 -1.94
CA PHE A 35 -3.83 -10.86 -3.15
C PHE A 35 -2.31 -11.04 -3.14
N TYR A 36 -1.72 -11.67 -2.13
CA TYR A 36 -0.27 -11.90 -2.09
C TYR A 36 0.23 -12.82 -3.22
N GLN A 37 -0.64 -13.68 -3.78
CA GLN A 37 -0.33 -14.42 -4.99
C GLN A 37 0.08 -13.50 -6.15
N LEU A 38 -0.63 -12.38 -6.34
CA LEU A 38 -0.31 -11.36 -7.34
C LEU A 38 1.02 -10.66 -7.02
N ILE A 39 1.24 -10.31 -5.75
CA ILE A 39 2.46 -9.60 -5.30
C ILE A 39 3.70 -10.47 -5.51
N HIS A 40 3.62 -11.78 -5.23
CA HIS A 40 4.77 -12.68 -5.30
C HIS A 40 5.11 -13.18 -6.71
N GLN A 41 4.10 -13.42 -7.56
CA GLN A 41 4.31 -14.09 -8.86
C GLN A 41 3.75 -13.30 -10.06
N GLY A 42 3.00 -12.23 -9.80
CA GLY A 42 2.42 -11.37 -10.81
C GLY A 42 3.23 -10.10 -11.03
N ARG A 43 2.55 -8.96 -11.02
CA ARG A 43 3.20 -7.65 -11.16
C ARG A 43 3.90 -7.29 -9.86
N VAL A 44 5.10 -6.71 -9.97
CA VAL A 44 5.79 -6.10 -8.83
C VAL A 44 4.94 -4.94 -8.30
N ILE A 45 4.55 -5.03 -7.04
CA ILE A 45 3.85 -3.98 -6.30
C ILE A 45 4.71 -3.68 -5.08
N PRO A 46 5.32 -2.48 -4.98
CA PRO A 46 6.04 -2.07 -3.78
C PRO A 46 5.12 -2.14 -2.56
N CYS A 47 5.64 -2.62 -1.42
CA CYS A 47 4.85 -2.81 -0.20
C CYS A 47 5.55 -2.14 0.98
N ASP A 48 4.79 -1.33 1.71
CA ASP A 48 5.20 -0.80 3.01
C ASP A 48 4.64 -1.69 4.12
N PHE A 49 5.52 -2.40 4.82
CA PHE A 49 5.14 -3.28 5.94
C PHE A 49 5.20 -2.52 7.26
N ILE A 50 4.08 -2.51 7.98
CA ILE A 50 3.94 -1.85 9.27
C ILE A 50 3.64 -2.90 10.35
N GLY A 51 4.43 -2.90 11.42
CA GLY A 51 4.26 -3.79 12.56
C GLY A 51 4.42 -3.05 13.88
N VAL A 52 3.93 -3.65 14.96
CA VAL A 52 4.05 -3.13 16.34
C VAL A 52 4.77 -4.13 17.24
N ILE A 53 5.58 -3.64 18.17
CA ILE A 53 6.40 -4.49 19.05
C ILE A 53 5.53 -5.22 20.11
N LYS A 54 4.39 -4.65 20.50
CA LYS A 54 3.51 -5.18 21.54
C LYS A 54 2.08 -5.28 21.02
N SER A 55 1.44 -6.42 21.26
CA SER A 55 0.00 -6.58 21.04
C SER A 55 -0.79 -5.72 22.03
N GLN A 56 -1.90 -5.14 21.58
CA GLN A 56 -2.88 -4.50 22.47
C GLN A 56 -3.54 -5.52 23.41
N GLN A 57 -3.62 -6.79 22.99
CA GLN A 57 -4.15 -7.91 23.77
C GLN A 57 -3.22 -9.13 23.63
N PRO A 58 -2.18 -9.26 24.47
CA PRO A 58 -1.28 -10.41 24.46
C PRO A 58 -2.03 -11.71 24.83
N VAL A 59 -1.80 -12.77 24.06
CA VAL A 59 -2.31 -14.11 24.36
C VAL A 59 -1.12 -15.00 24.72
N TYR A 60 -1.17 -15.62 25.89
CA TYR A 60 -0.18 -16.61 26.33
C TYR A 60 -0.78 -17.99 26.18
N LEU A 61 -0.15 -18.83 25.36
CA LEU A 61 -0.50 -20.24 25.28
C LEU A 61 0.05 -20.93 26.55
N LYS A 62 -0.81 -21.74 27.19
CA LYS A 62 -0.44 -22.56 28.36
C LYS A 62 0.29 -23.82 27.92
#